data_AF-A0A1M5GU32-F1
#
_entry.id   AF-A0A1M5GU32-F1
#
_cell.length_a   1.000
_cell.length_b   1.000
_cell.length_c   1.000
_cell.angle_alpha   90.00
_cell.angle_beta   90.00
_cell.angle_gamma   90.00
#
_symmetry.space_group_name_H-M   'P 1'
#
loop_
_entity.id
_entity.type
_entity.pdbx_description
1 polymer ?
#
loop_
_entity_poly.entity_id
_entity_poly.type
_entity_poly.pdbx_seq_one_letter_code
_entity_poly.pdbx_strand_id
1 'polypeptide(L)'
;MNEQTHRYSGLVSQEEFNMRFGFSKSRIALGYTQEEVSFLMGKHPYFYCEYEEMNGCNISDQDKVLLSAIYKAPFSAPLNFEPDDYGFKQKRLIKGARIFNDGIYCHTLTHPWQIIIDKEKRIKENKPIKFKELPFRIEQHQQVDAISEFRAILTDLLDCSFLRSPRHPLNIYEQIRLNYFNPILRPRFLKQVIYELMAKNILQMRTIENKIHYSVHS
;
A
#
# COMPACT_ATOMS: atom_id res chain seq x y z
N MET A 1 -7.25 24.04 16.01
CA MET A 1 -6.52 22.79 15.66
C MET A 1 -5.49 23.15 14.61
N ASN A 2 -4.20 22.87 14.85
CA ASN A 2 -3.17 23.10 13.85
C ASN A 2 -3.34 22.09 12.71
N GLU A 3 -3.57 22.58 11.49
CA GLU A 3 -3.57 21.76 10.28
C GLU A 3 -2.20 21.12 10.12
N GLN A 4 -2.09 19.81 10.38
CA GLN A 4 -0.87 19.07 10.04
C GLN A 4 -0.81 18.93 8.52
N THR A 5 0.02 19.78 7.92
CA THR A 5 0.32 19.75 6.48
C THR A 5 1.62 18.99 6.26
N HIS A 6 1.55 17.86 5.57
CA HIS A 6 2.71 17.12 5.09
C HIS A 6 2.96 17.45 3.63
N ARG A 7 4.20 17.76 3.25
CA ARG A 7 4.58 18.11 1.87
C ARG A 7 5.74 17.24 1.41
N TYR A 8 5.69 16.82 0.15
CA TYR A 8 6.71 15.99 -0.47
C TYR A 8 6.86 16.35 -1.95
N SER A 9 7.97 15.95 -2.56
CA SER A 9 8.20 16.15 -3.98
C SER A 9 9.24 15.19 -4.51
N GLY A 10 9.13 14.83 -5.79
CA GLY A 10 10.11 13.97 -6.45
C GLY A 10 10.10 14.12 -7.97
N LEU A 11 11.16 13.60 -8.60
CA LEU A 11 11.31 13.57 -10.05
C LEU A 11 10.80 12.23 -10.59
N VAL A 12 9.73 12.26 -11.38
CA VAL A 12 9.15 11.06 -11.99
C VAL A 12 8.77 11.30 -13.45
N SER A 13 8.78 10.24 -14.25
CA SER A 13 8.24 10.25 -15.62
C SER A 13 6.70 10.21 -15.60
N GLN A 14 6.05 10.46 -16.74
CA GLN A 14 4.59 10.33 -16.86
C GLN A 14 4.13 8.90 -16.52
N GLU A 15 4.87 7.90 -16.99
CA GLU A 15 4.57 6.49 -16.74
C GLU A 15 4.71 6.14 -15.25
N GLU A 16 5.83 6.53 -14.61
CA GLU A 16 6.07 6.31 -13.18
C GLU A 16 4.99 7.01 -12.33
N PHE A 17 4.61 8.23 -12.69
CA PHE A 17 3.58 8.99 -11.98
C PHE A 17 2.20 8.35 -12.13
N ASN A 18 1.81 7.96 -13.35
CA ASN A 18 0.53 7.30 -13.60
C ASN A 18 0.43 5.98 -12.82
N MET A 19 1.54 5.25 -12.77
CA MET A 19 1.65 4.00 -12.01
C MET A 19 1.49 4.21 -10.51
N ARG A 20 2.25 5.14 -9.93
CA ARG A 20 2.15 5.53 -8.52
C ARG A 20 0.73 5.93 -8.17
N PHE A 21 0.12 6.82 -8.97
CA PHE A 21 -1.23 7.29 -8.72
C PHE A 21 -2.27 6.15 -8.78
N GLY A 22 -2.14 5.22 -9.73
CA GLY A 22 -3.04 4.07 -9.85
C GLY A 22 -2.98 3.14 -8.63
N PHE A 23 -1.77 2.85 -8.15
CA PHE A 23 -1.60 2.05 -6.94
C PHE A 23 -2.08 2.79 -5.68
N SER A 24 -1.87 4.11 -5.56
CA SER A 24 -2.44 4.90 -4.47
C SER A 24 -3.96 4.87 -4.45
N LYS A 25 -4.61 5.00 -5.61
CA LYS A 25 -6.07 4.87 -5.73
C LYS A 25 -6.56 3.48 -5.31
N SER A 26 -5.85 2.44 -5.71
CA SER A 26 -6.18 1.04 -5.36
C SER A 26 -6.03 0.78 -3.86
N ARG A 27 -4.93 1.25 -3.26
CA ARG A 27 -4.69 1.21 -1.81
C ARG A 27 -5.84 1.88 -1.05
N ILE A 28 -6.20 3.11 -1.44
CA ILE A 28 -7.24 3.90 -0.79
C ILE A 28 -8.61 3.22 -0.94
N ALA A 29 -8.90 2.62 -2.10
CA ALA A 29 -10.16 1.89 -2.31
C ALA A 29 -10.30 0.67 -1.38
N LEU A 30 -9.20 -0.03 -1.09
CA LEU A 30 -9.17 -1.11 -0.08
C LEU A 30 -9.07 -0.60 1.36
N GLY A 31 -8.86 0.71 1.53
CA GLY A 31 -8.67 1.36 2.82
C GLY A 31 -7.35 1.03 3.50
N TYR A 32 -6.39 0.38 2.83
CA TYR A 32 -5.11 0.01 3.45
C TYR A 32 -4.24 1.24 3.73
N THR A 33 -3.51 1.22 4.83
CA THR A 33 -2.46 2.21 5.09
C THR A 33 -1.23 1.89 4.23
N GLN A 34 -0.34 2.88 4.07
CA GLN A 34 0.93 2.67 3.37
C GLN A 34 1.78 1.59 4.06
N GLU A 35 1.79 1.58 5.40
CA GLU A 35 2.51 0.58 6.19
C GLU A 35 1.94 -0.85 6.02
N GLU A 36 0.61 -0.98 5.92
CA GLU A 36 -0.03 -2.27 5.65
C GLU A 36 0.40 -2.83 4.30
N VAL A 37 0.50 -1.98 3.27
CA VAL A 37 1.02 -2.38 1.96
C VAL A 37 2.49 -2.78 2.05
N SER A 38 3.34 -1.97 2.71
CA SER A 38 4.76 -2.33 2.92
C SER A 38 4.91 -3.70 3.59
N PHE A 39 4.10 -3.98 4.62
CA PHE A 39 4.07 -5.26 5.30
C PHE A 39 3.65 -6.39 4.36
N LEU A 40 2.55 -6.23 3.62
CA LEU A 40 2.09 -7.25 2.66
C LEU A 40 3.10 -7.50 1.54
N MET A 41 3.91 -6.50 1.18
CA MET A 41 5.00 -6.63 0.21
C MET A 41 6.26 -7.31 0.77
N GLY A 42 6.29 -7.60 2.09
CA GLY A 42 7.50 -8.09 2.76
C GLY A 42 8.63 -7.05 2.76
N LYS A 43 8.31 -5.75 2.82
CA LYS A 43 9.29 -4.65 2.81
C LYS A 43 9.33 -3.93 4.16
N HIS A 44 10.34 -3.08 4.35
CA HIS A 44 10.43 -2.25 5.55
C HIS A 44 9.21 -1.30 5.66
N PRO A 45 8.81 -0.88 6.88
CA PRO A 45 7.53 -0.19 7.11
C PRO A 45 7.29 1.04 6.22
N TYR A 46 8.35 1.80 5.91
CA TYR A 46 8.27 3.03 5.14
C TYR A 46 8.36 2.85 3.62
N PHE A 47 8.66 1.65 3.11
CA PHE A 47 8.93 1.40 1.69
C PHE A 47 7.84 1.96 0.77
N TYR A 48 6.58 1.61 1.04
CA TYR A 48 5.48 2.02 0.20
C TYR A 48 5.11 3.50 0.40
N CYS A 49 5.35 4.06 1.59
CA CYS A 49 5.22 5.50 1.83
C CYS A 49 6.22 6.28 0.99
N GLU A 50 7.49 5.89 1.01
CA GLU A 50 8.55 6.50 0.20
C GLU A 50 8.26 6.35 -1.30
N TYR A 51 7.66 5.24 -1.72
CA TYR A 51 7.17 5.07 -3.08
C TYR A 51 6.03 6.06 -3.41
N GLU A 52 4.96 6.15 -2.62
CA GLU A 52 3.88 7.10 -2.91
C GLU A 52 4.35 8.56 -2.88
N GLU A 53 5.27 8.89 -1.97
CA GLU A 53 5.79 10.24 -1.76
C GLU A 53 6.96 10.59 -2.69
N MET A 54 7.32 9.69 -3.61
CA MET A 54 8.38 9.86 -4.61
C MET A 54 9.77 10.11 -3.98
N ASN A 55 9.99 9.57 -2.78
CA ASN A 55 11.22 9.72 -2.00
C ASN A 55 12.23 8.60 -2.33
N GLY A 56 12.74 8.59 -3.56
CA GLY A 56 13.86 7.72 -3.96
C GLY A 56 13.53 6.23 -4.15
N CYS A 57 12.35 5.76 -3.74
CA CYS A 57 11.97 4.36 -3.85
C CYS A 57 11.29 4.06 -5.20
N ASN A 58 11.82 3.08 -5.94
CA ASN A 58 11.25 2.55 -7.17
C ASN A 58 10.81 1.10 -6.96
N ILE A 59 9.72 0.70 -7.60
CA ILE A 59 9.23 -0.67 -7.59
C ILE A 59 9.75 -1.43 -8.80
N SER A 60 10.18 -2.67 -8.59
CA SER A 60 10.56 -3.59 -9.66
C SER A 60 9.32 -4.17 -10.36
N ASP A 61 9.49 -4.85 -11.51
CA ASP A 61 8.38 -5.54 -12.16
C ASP A 61 7.76 -6.64 -11.27
N GLN A 62 8.58 -7.31 -10.46
CA GLN A 62 8.08 -8.27 -9.47
C GLN A 62 7.22 -7.60 -8.39
N ASP A 63 7.59 -6.38 -7.98
CA ASP A 63 6.79 -5.61 -7.02
C ASP A 63 5.47 -5.15 -7.66
N LYS A 64 5.45 -4.83 -8.96
CA LYS A 64 4.20 -4.51 -9.69
C LYS A 64 3.25 -5.70 -9.73
N VAL A 65 3.77 -6.91 -9.99
CA VAL A 65 2.99 -8.15 -9.95
C VAL A 65 2.44 -8.38 -8.54
N LEU A 66 3.29 -8.20 -7.52
CA LEU A 66 2.89 -8.35 -6.12
C LEU A 66 1.81 -7.33 -5.70
N LEU A 67 1.94 -6.07 -6.09
CA LEU A 67 0.94 -5.04 -5.85
C LEU A 67 -0.39 -5.37 -6.53
N SER A 68 -0.34 -5.88 -7.76
CA SER A 68 -1.53 -6.34 -8.47
C SER A 68 -2.23 -7.49 -7.74
N ALA A 69 -1.46 -8.41 -7.14
CA ALA A 69 -1.99 -9.48 -6.29
C ALA A 69 -2.60 -8.93 -4.99
N ILE A 70 -1.89 -8.03 -4.28
CA ILE A 70 -2.38 -7.37 -3.05
C ILE A 70 -3.70 -6.66 -3.31
N TYR A 71 -3.81 -5.94 -4.43
CA TYR A 71 -4.99 -5.16 -4.74
C TYR A 71 -6.11 -5.94 -5.43
N LYS A 72 -5.83 -7.18 -5.88
CA LYS A 72 -6.75 -8.03 -6.65
C LYS A 72 -7.39 -7.29 -7.83
N ALA A 73 -6.65 -6.36 -8.40
CA ALA A 73 -7.11 -5.50 -9.47
C ALA A 73 -6.00 -5.37 -10.52
N PRO A 74 -6.33 -5.46 -11.82
CA PRO A 74 -5.37 -5.12 -12.85
C PRO A 74 -4.98 -3.66 -12.70
N PHE A 75 -3.71 -3.35 -12.95
CA PHE A 75 -3.28 -1.98 -13.07
C PHE A 75 -4.03 -1.30 -14.23
N SER A 76 -4.96 -0.40 -13.91
CA SER A 76 -5.50 0.55 -14.88
C SER A 76 -4.60 1.77 -14.87
N ALA A 77 -4.14 2.26 -16.02
CA ALA A 77 -3.55 3.59 -16.14
C ALA A 77 -4.63 4.64 -15.81
N PRO A 78 -4.65 5.21 -14.58
CA PRO A 78 -5.78 6.04 -14.14
C PRO A 78 -5.88 7.39 -14.88
N LEU A 79 -4.78 7.86 -15.47
CA LEU A 79 -4.70 9.16 -16.13
C LEU A 79 -4.36 9.00 -17.60
N ASN A 80 -5.04 9.78 -18.44
CA ASN A 80 -4.78 9.84 -19.88
C ASN A 80 -3.82 11.00 -20.16
N PHE A 81 -2.52 10.75 -20.03
CA PHE A 81 -1.48 11.72 -20.41
C PHE A 81 -1.29 11.75 -21.93
N GLU A 82 -0.97 12.94 -22.44
CA GLU A 82 -0.30 13.07 -23.74
C GLU A 82 1.20 13.26 -23.53
N PRO A 83 2.03 12.79 -24.48
CA PRO A 83 3.44 13.11 -24.45
C PRO A 83 3.60 14.63 -24.57
N ASP A 84 4.41 15.21 -23.70
CA ASP A 84 4.90 16.58 -23.92
C ASP A 84 5.96 16.59 -25.03
N ASP A 85 6.54 17.76 -25.32
CA ASP A 85 7.61 17.92 -26.32
C ASP A 85 8.85 17.04 -26.05
N TYR A 86 8.96 16.44 -24.86
CA TYR A 86 10.07 15.61 -24.41
C TYR A 86 9.66 14.13 -24.22
N GLY A 87 8.42 13.78 -24.56
CA GLY A 87 7.87 12.44 -24.49
C GLY A 87 7.58 11.92 -23.08
N PHE A 88 7.11 10.67 -22.99
CA PHE A 88 6.65 10.05 -21.74
C PHE A 88 7.77 9.79 -20.70
N LYS A 89 9.02 9.68 -21.16
CA LYS A 89 10.15 9.21 -20.34
C LYS A 89 10.87 10.31 -19.58
N GLN A 90 10.67 11.57 -19.97
CA GLN A 90 11.35 12.69 -19.34
C GLN A 90 10.84 12.89 -17.91
N LYS A 91 11.74 12.84 -16.94
CA LYS A 91 11.41 13.06 -15.53
C LYS A 91 11.13 14.53 -15.26
N ARG A 92 10.09 14.79 -14.46
CA ARG A 92 9.66 16.12 -14.04
C ARG A 92 9.36 16.16 -12.55
N LEU A 93 9.43 17.35 -11.98
CA LEU A 93 9.11 17.58 -10.58
C LEU A 93 7.59 17.50 -10.36
N ILE A 94 7.20 16.62 -9.45
CA ILE A 94 5.84 16.52 -8.91
C ILE A 94 5.88 16.97 -7.46
N LYS A 95 4.88 17.75 -7.04
CA LYS A 95 4.73 18.22 -5.66
C LYS A 95 3.46 17.67 -5.06
N GLY A 96 3.56 17.01 -3.92
CA GLY A 96 2.43 16.51 -3.15
C GLY A 96 2.23 17.28 -1.85
N ALA A 97 0.97 17.41 -1.45
CA ALA A 97 0.57 17.89 -0.14
C ALA A 97 -0.54 17.00 0.41
N ARG A 98 -0.41 16.61 1.68
CA ARG A 98 -1.42 15.89 2.46
C ARG A 98 -1.81 16.74 3.66
N ILE A 99 -3.09 17.07 3.76
CA ILE A 99 -3.65 17.86 4.85
C ILE A 99 -4.70 17.00 5.54
N PHE A 100 -4.63 16.89 6.87
CA PHE A 100 -5.66 16.22 7.65
C PHE A 100 -6.69 17.26 8.13
N ASN A 101 -7.92 17.16 7.63
CA ASN A 101 -9.02 18.05 7.99
C ASN A 101 -10.32 17.28 8.20
N ASP A 102 -11.06 17.61 9.25
CA ASP A 102 -12.37 17.01 9.60
C ASP A 102 -12.40 15.48 9.57
N GLY A 103 -11.32 14.84 10.04
CA GLY A 103 -11.23 13.37 10.06
C GLY A 103 -10.84 12.72 8.73
N ILE A 104 -10.52 13.50 7.70
CA ILE A 104 -10.21 13.03 6.35
C ILE A 104 -8.81 13.52 5.93
N TYR A 105 -8.03 12.66 5.28
CA TYR A 105 -6.82 13.10 4.59
C TYR A 105 -7.18 13.62 3.19
N CYS A 106 -6.86 14.89 2.94
CA CYS A 106 -6.99 15.54 1.65
C CYS A 106 -5.62 15.61 0.98
N HIS A 107 -5.48 14.92 -0.16
CA HIS A 107 -4.26 14.88 -0.95
C HIS A 107 -4.38 15.80 -2.16
N THR A 108 -3.30 16.51 -2.47
CA THR A 108 -3.15 17.33 -3.68
C THR A 108 -1.82 17.01 -4.34
N LEU A 109 -1.84 16.63 -5.63
CA LEU A 109 -0.66 16.39 -6.46
C LEU A 109 -0.61 17.43 -7.58
N THR A 110 0.43 18.25 -7.59
CA THR A 110 0.71 19.22 -8.64
C THR A 110 1.73 18.64 -9.60
N HIS A 111 1.40 18.63 -10.89
CA HIS A 111 2.21 18.10 -11.98
C HIS A 111 2.30 19.10 -13.15
N PRO A 112 3.28 18.97 -14.06
CA PRO A 112 3.42 19.89 -15.18
C PRO A 112 2.67 19.45 -16.45
N TRP A 113 2.14 18.23 -16.49
CA TRP A 113 1.57 17.64 -17.71
C TRP A 113 0.11 18.05 -17.96
N GLN A 114 -0.31 17.97 -19.22
CA GLN A 114 -1.72 18.05 -19.59
C GLN A 114 -2.37 16.66 -19.50
N ILE A 115 -3.56 16.60 -18.90
CA ILE A 115 -4.36 15.38 -18.77
C ILE A 115 -5.60 15.53 -19.64
N ILE A 116 -5.89 14.52 -20.46
CA ILE A 116 -7.14 14.43 -21.22
C ILE A 116 -8.27 14.06 -20.25
N ILE A 117 -9.21 14.98 -20.04
CA ILE A 117 -10.38 14.79 -19.18
C ILE A 117 -11.62 14.34 -19.96
N ASP A 118 -11.67 14.66 -21.26
CA ASP A 118 -12.72 14.24 -22.18
C ASP A 118 -12.06 13.76 -23.47
N LYS A 119 -12.16 12.45 -23.74
CA LYS A 119 -11.55 11.82 -24.93
C LYS A 119 -12.27 12.22 -26.23
N GLU A 120 -13.59 12.40 -26.17
CA GLU A 120 -14.41 12.69 -27.34
C GLU A 120 -14.20 14.14 -27.79
N LYS A 121 -14.19 15.07 -26.83
CA LYS A 121 -14.00 16.50 -27.09
C LYS A 121 -12.54 16.93 -27.06
N ARG A 122 -11.61 16.02 -26.76
CA ARG A 122 -10.17 16.27 -26.57
C ARG A 122 -9.90 17.44 -25.61
N ILE A 123 -10.69 17.55 -24.55
CA ILE A 123 -10.49 18.59 -23.54
C ILE A 123 -9.32 18.19 -22.65
N LYS A 124 -8.38 19.12 -22.49
CA LYS A 124 -7.15 18.94 -21.73
C LYS A 124 -7.10 19.93 -20.58
N GLU A 125 -6.65 19.46 -19.43
CA GLU A 125 -6.43 20.30 -18.27
C GLU A 125 -5.06 20.05 -17.64
N ASN A 126 -4.42 21.14 -17.22
CA ASN A 126 -3.30 21.10 -16.30
C ASN A 126 -3.80 21.65 -14.96
N LYS A 127 -4.41 20.79 -14.16
CA LYS A 127 -4.91 21.12 -12.82
C LYS A 127 -4.35 20.12 -11.81
N PRO A 128 -4.09 20.55 -10.57
CA PRO A 128 -3.70 19.63 -9.51
C PRO A 128 -4.72 18.52 -9.32
N ILE A 129 -4.23 17.29 -9.19
CA ILE A 129 -5.06 16.12 -8.90
C ILE A 129 -5.36 16.11 -7.42
N LYS A 130 -6.64 16.00 -7.05
CA LYS A 130 -7.10 15.98 -5.67
C LYS A 130 -7.84 14.68 -5.38
N PHE A 131 -7.58 14.09 -4.22
CA PHE A 131 -8.30 12.91 -3.75
C PHE A 131 -8.35 12.86 -2.22
N LYS A 132 -9.34 12.13 -1.70
CA LYS A 132 -9.58 11.98 -0.27
C LYS A 132 -9.26 10.56 0.16
N GLU A 133 -8.72 10.43 1.36
CA GLU A 133 -8.46 9.17 2.03
C GLU A 133 -9.10 9.21 3.42
N LEU A 134 -9.97 8.23 3.68
CA LEU A 134 -10.59 8.06 5.00
C LEU A 134 -9.66 7.20 5.86
N PRO A 135 -9.17 7.71 7.00
CA PRO A 135 -8.43 6.90 7.94
C PRO A 135 -9.31 5.75 8.43
N PHE A 136 -8.75 4.55 8.49
CA PHE A 136 -9.47 3.44 9.06
C PHE A 136 -9.52 3.53 10.58
N ARG A 137 -10.75 3.58 11.11
CA ARG A 137 -11.06 3.71 12.52
C ARG A 137 -12.05 2.63 12.91
N ILE A 138 -11.73 1.91 13.95
CA ILE A 138 -12.61 0.95 14.63
C ILE A 138 -12.44 1.14 16.13
N GLU A 139 -13.46 0.77 16.89
CA GLU A 139 -13.44 0.90 18.35
C GLU A 139 -12.39 -0.02 18.97
N GLN A 140 -11.93 0.33 20.18
CA GLN A 140 -10.87 -0.43 20.85
C GLN A 140 -11.26 -1.90 21.07
N HIS A 141 -12.51 -2.18 21.44
CA HIS A 141 -12.99 -3.55 21.63
C HIS A 141 -12.89 -4.36 20.32
N GLN A 142 -13.26 -3.77 19.17
CA GLN A 142 -13.15 -4.42 17.86
C GLN A 142 -11.69 -4.70 17.45
N GLN A 143 -10.74 -3.87 17.89
CA GLN A 143 -9.32 -4.12 17.68
C GLN A 143 -8.85 -5.35 18.46
N VAL A 144 -9.27 -5.46 19.72
CA VAL A 144 -8.96 -6.62 20.58
C VAL A 144 -9.53 -7.90 19.97
N ASP A 145 -10.78 -7.85 19.49
CA ASP A 145 -11.44 -8.98 18.85
C ASP A 145 -10.69 -9.41 17.58
N ALA A 146 -10.32 -8.46 16.72
CA ALA A 146 -9.56 -8.75 15.50
C ALA A 146 -8.18 -9.39 15.80
N ILE A 147 -7.48 -8.90 16.83
CA ILE A 147 -6.19 -9.48 17.27
C ILE A 147 -6.39 -10.90 17.80
N SER A 148 -7.44 -11.11 18.61
CA SER A 148 -7.77 -12.43 19.16
C SER A 148 -8.08 -13.43 18.04
N GLU A 149 -8.86 -13.02 17.04
CA GLU A 149 -9.20 -13.82 15.87
C GLU A 149 -7.94 -14.17 15.06
N PHE A 150 -7.07 -13.20 14.77
CA PHE A 150 -5.78 -13.49 14.12
C PHE A 150 -4.91 -14.47 14.91
N ARG A 151 -4.92 -14.37 16.25
CA ARG A 151 -4.14 -15.25 17.12
C ARG A 151 -4.65 -16.68 17.10
N ALA A 152 -5.97 -16.87 17.14
CA ALA A 152 -6.58 -18.18 17.04
C ALA A 152 -6.20 -18.84 15.71
N ILE A 153 -6.42 -18.13 14.59
CA ILE A 153 -6.15 -18.66 13.25
C ILE A 153 -4.66 -18.94 13.04
N LEU A 154 -3.77 -18.07 13.52
CA LEU A 154 -2.33 -18.32 13.42
C LEU A 154 -1.88 -19.52 14.25
N THR A 155 -2.52 -19.79 15.39
CA THR A 155 -2.27 -21.02 16.17
C THR A 155 -2.66 -22.24 15.36
N ASP A 156 -3.84 -22.25 14.74
CA ASP A 156 -4.27 -23.36 13.89
C ASP A 156 -3.33 -23.60 12.70
N LEU A 157 -2.82 -22.52 12.09
CA LEU A 157 -1.83 -22.60 11.01
C LEU A 157 -0.48 -23.14 11.48
N LEU A 158 -0.08 -22.85 12.73
CA LEU A 158 1.12 -23.42 13.33
C LEU A 158 0.96 -24.93 13.54
N ASP A 159 -0.18 -25.36 14.08
CA ASP A 159 -0.49 -26.78 14.32
C ASP A 159 -0.54 -27.57 13.01
N CYS A 160 -1.04 -26.97 11.94
CA CYS A 160 -1.05 -27.55 10.60
C CYS A 160 0.30 -27.48 9.85
N SER A 161 1.39 -27.08 10.52
CA SER A 161 2.74 -26.95 9.92
C SER A 161 2.82 -25.97 8.74
N PHE A 162 1.88 -25.03 8.59
CA PHE A 162 1.84 -24.08 7.46
C PHE A 162 3.10 -23.19 7.41
N LEU A 163 3.60 -22.79 8.58
CA LEU A 163 4.77 -21.94 8.78
C LEU A 163 6.08 -22.73 8.97
N ARG A 164 6.08 -24.05 8.70
CA ARG A 164 7.30 -24.87 8.74
C ARG A 164 8.33 -24.41 7.71
N SER A 165 7.87 -23.96 6.55
CA SER A 165 8.68 -23.28 5.52
C SER A 165 8.46 -21.76 5.59
N PRO A 166 9.46 -20.92 5.27
CA PRO A 166 9.28 -19.46 5.19
C PRO A 166 8.09 -19.06 4.31
N ARG A 167 7.17 -18.27 4.86
CA ARG A 167 5.99 -17.75 4.16
C ARG A 167 6.05 -16.24 4.03
N HIS A 168 5.65 -15.77 2.86
CA HIS A 168 5.51 -14.34 2.58
C HIS A 168 4.28 -13.78 3.33
N PRO A 169 4.34 -12.54 3.85
CA PRO A 169 3.23 -11.91 4.59
C PRO A 169 1.89 -11.95 3.83
N LEU A 170 1.90 -11.69 2.52
CA LEU A 170 0.71 -11.80 1.68
C LEU A 170 0.08 -13.19 1.75
N ASN A 171 0.88 -14.26 1.65
CA ASN A 171 0.38 -15.63 1.64
C ASN A 171 -0.26 -16.00 2.98
N ILE A 172 0.32 -15.52 4.09
CA ILE A 172 -0.26 -15.71 5.43
C ILE A 172 -1.60 -14.98 5.51
N TYR A 173 -1.64 -13.71 5.08
CA TYR A 173 -2.87 -12.91 5.12
C TYR A 173 -3.97 -13.48 4.22
N GLU A 174 -3.64 -13.96 3.03
CA GLU A 174 -4.60 -14.58 2.13
C GLU A 174 -5.14 -15.89 2.67
N GLN A 175 -4.28 -16.74 3.24
CA GLN A 175 -4.71 -17.99 3.87
C GLN A 175 -5.75 -17.72 4.98
N ILE A 176 -5.54 -16.67 5.76
CA ILE A 176 -6.46 -16.27 6.83
C ILE A 176 -7.78 -15.73 6.24
N ARG A 177 -7.71 -14.88 5.22
CA ARG A 177 -8.89 -14.30 4.56
C ARG A 177 -9.75 -15.31 3.81
N LEU A 178 -9.16 -16.37 3.28
CA LEU A 178 -9.90 -17.42 2.56
C LEU A 178 -10.83 -18.18 3.50
N ASN A 179 -10.43 -18.35 4.75
CA ASN A 179 -11.19 -19.09 5.75
C ASN A 179 -12.17 -18.20 6.54
N TYR A 180 -11.95 -16.88 6.55
CA TYR A 180 -12.74 -15.93 7.35
C TYR A 180 -12.93 -14.60 6.58
N PHE A 181 -14.15 -14.36 6.08
CA PHE A 181 -14.50 -13.07 5.49
C PHE A 181 -14.97 -12.10 6.58
N ASN A 182 -14.01 -11.40 7.21
CA ASN A 182 -14.28 -10.32 8.14
C ASN A 182 -13.54 -9.04 7.68
N PRO A 183 -14.27 -7.96 7.28
CA PRO A 183 -13.66 -6.74 6.76
C PRO A 183 -12.84 -5.95 7.82
N ILE A 184 -12.98 -6.31 9.10
CA ILE A 184 -12.18 -5.76 10.20
C ILE A 184 -10.77 -6.37 10.22
N LEU A 185 -10.59 -7.58 9.67
CA LEU A 185 -9.31 -8.29 9.62
C LEU A 185 -8.36 -7.64 8.61
N ARG A 186 -7.48 -6.79 9.14
CA ARG A 186 -6.53 -6.01 8.38
C ARG A 186 -5.09 -6.43 8.58
N PRO A 187 -4.20 -6.16 7.59
CA PRO A 187 -2.80 -6.56 7.67
C PRO A 187 -2.08 -6.01 8.92
N ARG A 188 -2.46 -4.84 9.43
CA ARG A 188 -1.86 -4.27 10.65
C ARG A 188 -2.02 -5.16 11.89
N PHE A 189 -3.17 -5.82 12.03
CA PHE A 189 -3.44 -6.69 13.18
C PHE A 189 -2.71 -8.03 13.03
N LEU A 190 -2.63 -8.57 11.80
CA LEU A 190 -1.77 -9.71 11.50
C LEU A 190 -0.31 -9.42 11.85
N LYS A 191 0.21 -8.26 11.41
CA LYS A 191 1.57 -7.82 11.71
C LYS A 191 1.82 -7.80 13.22
N GLN A 192 0.90 -7.24 13.99
CA GLN A 192 1.00 -7.20 15.45
C GLN A 192 1.10 -8.62 16.04
N VAL A 193 0.21 -9.53 15.64
CA VAL A 193 0.21 -10.91 16.17
C VAL A 193 1.48 -11.66 15.79
N ILE A 194 1.98 -11.49 14.56
CA ILE A 194 3.27 -12.07 14.14
C ILE A 194 4.40 -11.54 15.03
N TYR A 195 4.43 -10.23 15.32
CA TYR A 195 5.47 -9.64 16.15
C TYR A 195 5.39 -10.12 17.60
N GLU A 196 4.18 -10.33 18.14
CA GLU A 196 3.98 -10.97 19.45
C GLU A 196 4.52 -12.40 19.47
N LEU A 197 4.28 -13.19 18.42
CA LEU A 197 4.80 -14.55 18.29
C LEU A 197 6.33 -14.58 18.13
N MET A 198 6.91 -13.60 17.42
CA MET A 198 8.35 -13.43 17.33
C MET A 198 8.98 -13.06 18.68
N ALA A 199 8.36 -12.16 19.44
CA ALA A 199 8.82 -11.82 20.78
C ALA A 199 8.80 -13.02 21.75
N LYS A 200 7.92 -14.00 21.49
CA LYS A 200 7.86 -15.29 22.21
C LYS A 200 8.79 -16.36 21.64
N ASN A 201 9.63 -16.05 20.66
CA ASN A 201 10.48 -16.99 19.93
C ASN A 201 9.72 -18.15 19.25
N ILE A 202 8.43 -17.98 18.95
CA ILE A 202 7.65 -19.00 18.21
C ILE A 202 7.90 -18.85 16.71
N LEU A 203 7.99 -17.61 16.23
CA LEU A 203 8.29 -17.28 14.84
C LEU A 203 9.66 -16.59 14.73
N GLN A 204 10.30 -16.78 13.59
CA GLN A 204 11.50 -16.07 13.17
C GLN A 204 11.25 -15.36 11.83
N MET A 205 11.97 -14.25 11.63
CA MET A 205 11.97 -13.50 10.38
C MET A 205 13.18 -13.90 9.54
N ARG A 206 12.98 -14.07 8.23
CA ARG A 206 14.06 -14.30 7.27
C ARG A 206 13.88 -13.39 6.06
N THR A 207 15.00 -12.90 5.52
CA THR A 207 14.99 -12.15 4.26
C THR A 207 15.35 -13.09 3.12
N ILE A 208 14.45 -13.26 2.17
CA ILE A 208 14.61 -14.08 0.96
C ILE A 208 14.34 -13.15 -0.22
N GLU A 209 15.28 -13.04 -1.15
CA GLU A 209 15.15 -12.17 -2.34
C GLU A 209 14.73 -10.72 -1.98
N ASN A 210 15.36 -10.13 -0.95
CA ASN A 210 15.05 -8.78 -0.45
C ASN A 210 13.58 -8.60 0.01
N LYS A 211 12.94 -9.68 0.44
CA LYS A 211 11.59 -9.68 1.02
C LYS A 211 11.56 -10.45 2.33
N ILE A 212 10.83 -9.90 3.28
CA ILE A 212 10.60 -10.48 4.61
C ILE A 212 9.67 -11.69 4.48
N HIS A 213 10.05 -12.78 5.12
CA HIS A 213 9.29 -14.01 5.26
C HIS A 213 9.28 -14.46 6.73
N TYR A 214 8.26 -15.21 7.13
CA TYR A 214 8.10 -15.73 8.49
C TYR A 214 8.04 -17.26 8.49
N SER A 215 8.70 -17.88 9.46
CA SER A 215 8.66 -19.32 9.70
C SER A 215 8.72 -19.62 11.20
N VAL A 216 8.36 -20.84 11.59
CA VAL A 216 8.58 -21.31 12.97
C VAL A 216 10.05 -21.23 13.35
N HIS A 217 10.32 -20.93 14.62
CA HIS A 217 11.66 -21.04 15.18
C HIS A 217 12.00 -22.52 15.27
N SER A 218 12.98 -22.92 14.47
CA SER A 218 13.62 -24.23 14.52
C SER A 218 14.67 -24.28 15.62
#